data_AF-A0A932BAP1-F1
#
_entry.id   AF-A0A932BAP1-F1
#
_cell.length_a   1.000
_cell.length_b   1.000
_cell.length_c   1.000
_cell.angle_alpha   90.00
_cell.angle_beta   90.00
_cell.angle_gamma   90.00
#
_symmetry.space_group_name_H-M   'P 1'
#
loop_
_entity.id
_entity.type
_entity.pdbx_description
1 polymer ?
#
loop_
_entity_poly.entity_id
_entity_poly.type
_entity_poly.pdbx_seq_one_letter_code
_entity_poly.pdbx_strand_id
1 'polypeptide(L)' 'MTNKLLLEGLSDAVGFVGGALAGYWAGHLLGWDLFAEGYGNASIGAILLVGLGGGLGLQLARRWLRSRKDKES' A
#
# COMPACT_ATOMS: atom_id res chain seq x y z
N MET A 1 -1.36 13.08 23.94
CA MET A 1 -1.03 11.71 23.49
C MET A 1 -1.84 11.27 22.27
N THR A 2 -3.15 11.57 22.19
CA THR A 2 -4.06 11.18 21.08
C THR A 2 -3.63 11.62 19.68
N ASN A 3 -3.08 12.83 19.53
CA ASN A 3 -2.75 13.39 18.20
C ASN A 3 -1.61 12.63 17.50
N LYS A 4 -0.64 12.10 18.26
CA LYS A 4 0.47 11.30 17.70
C LYS A 4 -0.03 9.94 17.17
N LEU A 5 -0.97 9.28 17.85
CA LEU A 5 -1.56 8.02 17.36
C LEU A 5 -2.40 8.23 16.10
N LEU A 6 -3.16 9.33 16.03
CA LEU A 6 -3.95 9.65 14.83
C LEU A 6 -3.04 9.96 13.63
N LEU A 7 -1.94 10.69 13.83
CA LEU A 7 -0.94 10.95 12.78
C LEU A 7 -0.22 9.68 12.32
N GLU A 8 0.09 8.77 13.24
CA GLU A 8 0.70 7.47 12.95
C GLU A 8 -0.27 6.58 12.15
N GLY A 9 -1.53 6.49 12.58
CA GLY A 9 -2.58 5.77 11.85
C GLY A 9 -2.89 6.37 10.47
N LEU A 10 -2.88 7.71 10.35
CA LEU A 10 -3.07 8.39 9.07
C LEU A 10 -1.91 8.11 8.12
N SER A 11 -0.67 8.15 8.62
CA SER A 11 0.52 7.84 7.81
C SER A 11 0.49 6.39 7.31
N ASP A 12 0.05 5.46 8.17
CA ASP A 12 -0.14 4.06 7.82
C ASP A 12 -1.22 3.88 6.75
N ALA A 13 -2.36 4.53 6.90
CA ALA A 13 -3.44 4.49 5.92
C ALA A 13 -3.02 5.08 4.55
N VAL A 14 -2.33 6.22 4.57
CA VAL A 14 -1.80 6.86 3.35
C VAL A 14 -0.75 5.96 2.68
N GLY A 15 0.13 5.34 3.47
CA GLY A 15 1.12 4.37 2.98
C GLY A 15 0.46 3.14 2.35
N PHE A 16 -0.58 2.60 2.98
CA PHE A 16 -1.34 1.48 2.46
C PHE A 16 -2.05 1.83 1.15
N VAL A 17 -2.80 2.94 1.12
CA VAL A 17 -3.55 3.37 -0.08
C VAL A 17 -2.60 3.70 -1.22
N GLY A 18 -1.50 4.42 -0.94
CA GLY A 18 -0.48 4.74 -1.94
C GLY A 18 0.20 3.47 -2.48
N GLY A 19 0.52 2.52 -1.62
CA GLY A 19 1.06 1.23 -2.02
C GLY A 19 0.09 0.40 -2.86
N ALA A 20 -1.18 0.35 -2.47
CA ALA A 20 -2.22 -0.37 -3.20
C ALA A 20 -2.45 0.22 -4.59
N LEU A 21 -2.47 1.55 -4.70
CA LEU A 21 -2.56 2.26 -5.98
C LEU A 21 -1.35 2.00 -6.88
N ALA A 22 -0.14 1.97 -6.31
CA ALA A 22 1.07 1.60 -7.05
C ALA A 22 1.01 0.15 -7.56
N GLY A 23 0.52 -0.77 -6.73
CA GLY A 23 0.28 -2.15 -7.13
C GLY A 23 -0.80 -2.28 -8.23
N TYR A 24 -1.85 -1.48 -8.16
CA TYR A 24 -2.88 -1.40 -9.20
C TYR A 24 -2.29 -0.92 -10.52
N TRP A 25 -1.54 0.18 -10.50
CA TRP A 25 -0.88 0.69 -11.71
C TRP A 25 0.14 -0.29 -12.28
N ALA A 26 0.92 -0.97 -11.44
CA ALA A 26 1.85 -2.00 -11.89
C ALA A 26 1.12 -3.20 -12.54
N GLY A 27 0.03 -3.68 -11.93
CA GLY A 27 -0.82 -4.72 -12.53
C GLY A 27 -1.46 -4.26 -13.85
N HIS A 28 -1.95 -3.02 -13.90
CA HIS A 28 -2.54 -2.43 -15.10
C HIS A 28 -1.52 -2.31 -16.24
N LEU A 29 -0.28 -1.88 -15.95
CA LEU A 29 0.81 -1.82 -16.93
C LEU A 29 1.23 -3.20 -17.43
N LEU A 30 1.10 -4.25 -16.60
CA LEU A 30 1.32 -5.64 -17.00
C LEU A 30 0.15 -6.21 -17.83
N GLY A 31 -0.88 -5.41 -18.12
CA GLY A 31 -2.08 -5.85 -18.83
C GLY A 31 -2.98 -6.74 -17.99
N TRP A 32 -2.79 -6.76 -16.67
CA TRP A 32 -3.62 -7.54 -15.76
C TRP A 32 -4.85 -6.73 -15.37
N ASP A 33 -5.99 -7.16 -15.89
CA ASP A 33 -7.23 -6.45 -15.68
C ASP A 33 -7.91 -6.91 -14.39
N LEU A 34 -7.88 -6.04 -13.39
CA LEU A 34 -8.46 -6.28 -12.07
C LEU A 34 -9.99 -6.46 -12.16
N PHE A 35 -10.61 -5.84 -13.18
CA PHE A 35 -12.06 -5.83 -13.38
C PHE A 35 -12.53 -6.76 -14.50
N ALA A 36 -11.65 -7.58 -15.07
CA ALA A 36 -12.06 -8.55 -16.09
C ALA A 36 -13.10 -9.54 -15.53
N GLU A 37 -14.18 -9.72 -16.28
CA GLU A 37 -15.22 -10.68 -15.95
C GLU A 37 -14.67 -12.12 -16.02
N GLY A 38 -15.00 -12.92 -15.00
CA GLY A 38 -14.62 -14.34 -14.95
C GLY A 38 -13.42 -14.68 -14.06
N TYR A 39 -12.84 -13.73 -13.30
CA TYR A 39 -11.74 -14.00 -12.35
C TYR A 39 -10.58 -14.80 -12.98
N GLY A 40 -10.15 -14.40 -14.17
CA GLY A 40 -9.02 -15.05 -14.84
C GLY A 40 -7.71 -14.90 -14.05
N ASN A 41 -6.69 -15.68 -14.41
CA ASN A 41 -5.35 -15.63 -13.79
C ASN A 41 -4.77 -14.21 -13.73
N ALA A 42 -5.10 -13.37 -14.73
CA ALA A 42 -4.74 -11.95 -14.77
C ALA A 42 -5.38 -11.14 -13.63
N SER A 43 -6.68 -11.30 -13.37
CA SER A 43 -7.39 -10.60 -12.30
C SER A 43 -6.89 -11.03 -10.92
N ILE A 44 -6.62 -12.33 -10.74
CA ILE A 44 -6.01 -12.84 -9.49
C ILE A 44 -4.60 -12.28 -9.31
N GLY A 45 -3.79 -12.25 -10.37
CA GLY A 45 -2.46 -11.64 -10.35
C GLY A 45 -2.51 -10.16 -9.97
N ALA A 46 -3.43 -9.40 -10.55
CA ALA A 46 -3.61 -7.99 -10.22
C ALA A 46 -4.08 -7.77 -8.77
N ILE A 47 -5.00 -8.60 -8.24
CA ILE A 47 -5.44 -8.51 -6.84
C ILE A 47 -4.27 -8.76 -5.89
N LEU A 48 -3.47 -9.79 -6.17
CA LEU A 48 -2.27 -10.08 -5.38
C LEU A 48 -1.27 -8.92 -5.45
N LEU A 49 -1.07 -8.33 -6.63
CA LEU A 49 -0.12 -7.23 -6.82
C LEU A 49 -0.58 -5.94 -6.10
N VAL A 50 -1.88 -5.64 -6.13
CA VAL A 50 -2.50 -4.56 -5.33
C VAL A 50 -2.35 -4.83 -3.83
N GLY A 51 -2.66 -6.04 -3.37
CA GLY A 51 -2.56 -6.41 -1.96
C GLY A 51 -1.13 -6.35 -1.44
N LEU A 52 -0.17 -6.86 -2.21
CA LEU A 52 1.26 -6.76 -1.93
C LEU A 52 1.74 -5.31 -1.95
N GLY A 53 1.31 -4.52 -2.92
CA GLY A 53 1.59 -3.10 -3.00
C GLY A 53 1.12 -2.36 -1.74
N GLY A 54 -0.12 -2.58 -1.31
CA GLY A 54 -0.66 -1.96 -0.10
C GLY A 54 0.08 -2.39 1.17
N GLY A 55 0.37 -3.68 1.31
CA GLY A 55 1.15 -4.20 2.44
C GLY A 55 2.56 -3.63 2.53
N LEU A 56 3.26 -3.52 1.39
CA LEU A 56 4.60 -2.93 1.31
C LEU A 56 4.58 -1.41 1.55
N GLY A 57 3.62 -0.69 0.98
CA GLY A 57 3.47 0.75 1.19
C GLY A 57 3.20 1.11 2.66
N LEU A 58 2.38 0.30 3.34
CA LEU A 58 2.15 0.39 4.78
C LEU A 58 3.44 0.15 5.60
N GLN A 59 4.22 -0.87 5.25
CA GLN A 59 5.50 -1.15 5.93
C GLN A 59 6.52 -0.02 5.72
N LEU A 60 6.58 0.56 4.52
CA LEU A 60 7.45 1.69 4.22
C LEU A 60 7.03 2.95 4.99
N ALA A 61 5.74 3.26 5.07
CA ALA A 61 5.23 4.38 5.86
C ALA A 61 5.58 4.22 7.35
N ARG A 62 5.37 3.03 7.92
CA ARG A 62 5.78 2.72 9.30
C ARG A 62 7.28 2.89 9.52
N ARG A 63 8.10 2.37 8.60
CA ARG A 63 9.56 2.45 8.71
C ARG A 63 10.02 3.91 8.64
N TRP A 64 9.42 4.71 7.77
CA TRP A 64 9.75 6.13 7.64
C TRP A 64 9.38 6.93 8.89
N LEU A 65 8.22 6.65 9.49
CA LEU A 65 7.79 7.28 10.73
C LEU A 65 8.71 6.91 11.90
N ARG A 66 9.10 5.64 12.02
CA ARG A 66 10.07 5.17 13.04
C ARG A 66 11.43 5.86 12.89
N SER A 67 11.96 5.96 11.67
CA SER A 67 13.22 6.67 11.42
C SER A 67 13.16 8.17 11.71
N ARG A 68 11.97 8.79 11.72
CA ARG A 68 11.81 10.18 12.17
C ARG A 68 11.76 10.31 13.68
N LYS A 69 11.16 9.33 14.38
CA LYS A 69 11.12 9.25 15.85
C LYS A 69 12.52 9.12 16.45
N ASP A 70 13.42 8.35 15.81
CA ASP A 70 14.82 8.17 16.26
C ASP A 70 15.68 9.43 16.07
N LYS A 71 15.33 10.34 15.17
CA LYS A 71 16.08 11.60 14.96
C LYS A 71 15.73 12.71 15.96
N GLU A 72 14.69 12.54 16.77
CA GLU A 72 14.27 13.49 17.81
C GLU A 72 14.72 13.09 19.23
N SER A 73 15.50 12.00 19.40
CA SER A 73 15.97 11.52 20.71
C SER A 73 17.47 11.72 20.94
#